data_AF-A0A1J5A764-F1
#
_entry.id   AF-A0A1J5A764-F1
#
_cell.length_a   1.000
_cell.length_b   1.000
_cell.length_c   1.000
_cell.angle_alpha   90.00
_cell.angle_beta   90.00
_cell.angle_gamma   90.00
#
_symmetry.space_group_name_H-M   'P 1'
#
loop_
_entity.id
_entity.type
_entity.pdbx_description
1 polymer ?
#
loop_
_entity_poly.entity_id
_entity_poly.type
_entity_poly.pdbx_seq_one_letter_code
_entity_poly.pdbx_strand_id
1 'polypeptide(L)'
;MVESDPAHFNLIFECWTVARQNPLVARELDDLFRQFQGALPEGLADAVARGVIAPAIPLDGLAALLLAITDGLGLQLVTHPELAADEAIWQATEMAVRALLGAEATPGRERVPGNAKREV
;
A
#
# COMPACT_ATOMS: atom_id res chain seq x y z
N MET A 1 -0.36 -11.83 2.12
CA MET A 1 -0.84 -12.19 0.77
C MET A 1 0.34 -12.37 -0.18
N VAL A 2 1.22 -11.38 -0.33
CA VAL A 2 2.51 -11.53 -1.05
C VAL A 2 3.50 -12.42 -0.28
N GLU A 3 3.60 -12.22 1.03
CA GLU A 3 4.46 -13.00 1.95
C GLU A 3 4.10 -14.50 2.00
N SER A 4 2.83 -14.81 1.74
CA SER A 4 2.27 -16.16 1.83
C SER A 4 2.31 -16.92 0.49
N ASP A 5 2.41 -16.22 -0.63
CA ASP A 5 2.51 -16.81 -1.97
C ASP A 5 3.09 -15.80 -3.00
N PRO A 6 4.41 -15.77 -3.18
CA PRO A 6 5.05 -14.92 -4.18
C PRO A 6 4.62 -15.23 -5.62
N ALA A 7 4.15 -16.47 -5.89
CA ALA A 7 3.70 -16.87 -7.22
C ALA A 7 2.36 -16.22 -7.61
N HIS A 8 1.66 -15.58 -6.67
CA HIS A 8 0.45 -14.82 -6.94
C HIS A 8 0.63 -13.75 -8.02
N PHE A 9 1.77 -13.04 -8.01
CA PHE A 9 2.04 -12.03 -9.03
C PHE A 9 2.29 -12.63 -10.41
N ASN A 10 2.88 -13.83 -10.50
CA ASN A 10 3.08 -14.52 -11.78
C ASN A 10 1.75 -14.72 -12.49
N LEU A 11 0.73 -15.19 -11.76
CA LEU A 11 -0.62 -15.38 -12.33
C LEU A 11 -1.22 -14.07 -12.83
N ILE A 12 -1.05 -12.97 -12.08
CA ILE A 12 -1.53 -11.64 -12.50
C ILE A 12 -0.84 -11.18 -13.79
N PHE A 13 0.49 -11.33 -13.89
CA PHE A 13 1.24 -10.94 -15.09
C PHE A 13 0.98 -11.88 -16.30
N GLU A 14 0.72 -13.16 -16.07
CA GLU A 14 0.28 -14.08 -17.11
C GLU A 14 -1.10 -13.67 -17.66
N CYS A 15 -2.03 -13.26 -16.80
CA CYS A 15 -3.32 -12.71 -17.22
C CYS A 15 -3.17 -11.50 -18.15
N TRP A 16 -2.18 -10.63 -17.91
CA TRP A 16 -1.88 -9.51 -18.84
C TRP A 16 -1.46 -10.00 -20.22
N THR A 17 -0.66 -11.07 -20.28
CA THR A 17 -0.24 -11.67 -21.56
C THR A 17 -1.43 -12.24 -22.33
N VAL A 18 -2.33 -12.95 -21.63
CA VAL A 18 -3.54 -13.52 -22.23
C VAL A 18 -4.52 -12.43 -22.68
N ALA A 19 -4.71 -11.37 -21.88
CA ALA A 19 -5.58 -10.25 -22.20
C ALA A 19 -5.23 -9.58 -23.53
N ARG A 20 -3.93 -9.46 -23.86
CA ARG A 20 -3.47 -8.88 -25.14
C ARG A 20 -3.94 -9.67 -26.36
N GLN A 21 -4.25 -10.96 -26.20
CA GLN A 21 -4.65 -11.85 -27.29
C GLN A 21 -6.16 -12.16 -27.29
N ASN A 22 -6.87 -11.85 -26.20
CA ASN A 22 -8.29 -12.14 -26.05
C ASN A 22 -9.08 -10.93 -25.53
N PRO A 23 -9.92 -10.29 -26.38
CA PRO A 23 -10.70 -9.11 -25.99
C PRO A 23 -11.68 -9.33 -24.83
N LEU A 24 -12.15 -10.57 -24.61
CA LEU A 24 -12.99 -10.88 -23.46
C LEU A 24 -12.18 -10.83 -22.18
N VAL A 25 -11.01 -11.50 -22.17
CA VAL A 25 -10.11 -11.49 -21.01
C VAL A 25 -9.60 -10.07 -20.72
N ALA A 26 -9.33 -9.27 -21.74
CA ALA A 26 -8.96 -7.86 -21.56
C ALA A 26 -10.05 -7.06 -20.83
N ARG A 27 -11.33 -7.24 -21.20
CA ARG A 27 -12.46 -6.55 -20.55
C ARG A 27 -12.61 -6.97 -19.08
N GLU A 28 -12.58 -8.27 -18.81
CA GLU A 28 -12.70 -8.79 -17.44
C GLU A 28 -11.56 -8.28 -16.55
N LEU A 29 -10.33 -8.27 -17.08
CA LEU A 29 -9.17 -7.75 -16.40
C LEU A 29 -9.28 -6.23 -16.14
N ASP A 30 -9.70 -5.45 -17.14
CA ASP A 30 -9.93 -4.01 -17.00
C ASP A 30 -11.03 -3.69 -15.97
N ASP A 31 -12.09 -4.49 -15.92
CA ASP A 31 -13.18 -4.33 -14.96
C ASP A 31 -12.71 -4.66 -13.54
N LEU A 32 -11.89 -5.69 -13.38
CA LEU A 32 -11.27 -6.03 -12.09
C LEU A 32 -10.35 -4.91 -11.59
N PHE A 33 -9.46 -4.39 -12.45
CA PHE A 33 -8.59 -3.28 -12.07
C PHE A 33 -9.39 -2.03 -11.75
N ARG A 34 -10.44 -1.71 -12.50
CA ARG A 34 -11.30 -0.56 -12.21
C ARG A 34 -12.01 -0.69 -10.87
N GLN A 35 -12.48 -1.88 -10.52
CA GLN A 35 -13.08 -2.12 -9.20
C GLN A 35 -12.05 -1.91 -8.08
N PHE A 36 -10.85 -2.46 -8.23
CA PHE A 36 -9.77 -2.30 -7.25
C PHE A 36 -9.33 -0.84 -7.10
N GLN A 37 -9.12 -0.15 -8.23
CA GLN A 37 -8.75 1.27 -8.26
C GLN A 37 -9.86 2.17 -7.73
N GLY A 38 -11.14 1.82 -7.94
CA GLY A 38 -12.28 2.57 -7.44
C GLY A 38 -12.48 2.45 -5.92
N ALA A 39 -12.12 1.31 -5.32
CA ALA A 39 -12.25 1.10 -3.88
C ALA A 39 -11.17 1.85 -3.06
N LEU A 40 -10.02 2.13 -3.66
CA LEU A 40 -8.88 2.72 -2.94
C LEU A 40 -9.14 4.16 -2.45
N PRO A 41 -9.66 5.09 -3.28
CA PRO A 41 -10.01 6.44 -2.82
C PRO A 41 -11.03 6.45 -1.70
N GLU A 42 -12.03 5.57 -1.74
CA GLU A 42 -13.05 5.46 -0.67
C GLU A 42 -12.42 5.03 0.66
N GLY A 43 -11.55 4.02 0.64
CA GLY A 43 -10.83 3.58 1.84
C GLY A 43 -9.87 4.64 2.39
N LEU A 44 -9.19 5.39 1.51
CA LEU A 44 -8.33 6.50 1.92
C LEU A 44 -9.14 7.66 2.53
N ALA A 45 -10.29 8.00 1.94
CA ALA A 45 -11.16 9.05 2.46
C ALA A 45 -11.70 8.70 3.86
N ASP A 46 -12.12 7.45 4.05
CA ASP A 46 -12.55 6.92 5.34
C ASP A 46 -11.40 6.90 6.38
N ALA A 47 -10.18 6.55 5.98
CA ALA A 47 -9.00 6.63 6.85
C ALA A 47 -8.64 8.06 7.28
N VAL A 48 -8.78 9.05 6.37
CA VAL A 48 -8.65 10.48 6.69
C VAL A 48 -9.75 10.92 7.65
N ALA A 49 -11.01 10.53 7.39
CA ALA A 49 -12.15 10.89 8.24
C ALA A 49 -11.99 10.38 9.69
N ARG A 50 -11.34 9.22 9.87
CA ARG A 50 -10.97 8.69 11.19
C ARG A 50 -9.71 9.32 11.80
N GLY A 51 -8.99 10.17 11.07
CA GLY A 51 -7.74 10.78 11.51
C GLY A 51 -6.56 9.80 11.62
N VAL A 52 -6.61 8.67 10.89
CA VAL A 52 -5.53 7.66 10.90
C VAL A 52 -4.37 8.08 10.00
N ILE A 53 -4.68 8.80 8.92
CA ILE A 53 -3.72 9.32 7.95
C ILE A 53 -3.98 10.80 7.68
N ALA A 54 -2.93 11.53 7.29
CA ALA A 54 -3.01 12.96 6.98
C ALA A 54 -2.15 13.27 5.75
N PRO A 55 -2.52 12.76 4.56
CA PRO A 55 -1.69 12.87 3.38
C PRO A 55 -1.56 14.33 2.92
N ALA A 56 -0.35 14.70 2.50
CA ALA A 56 -0.05 16.04 1.98
C ALA A 56 -0.49 16.26 0.51
N ILE A 57 -0.97 15.21 -0.15
CA ILE A 57 -1.37 15.19 -1.56
C ILE A 57 -2.84 14.78 -1.70
N PRO A 58 -3.49 15.13 -2.83
CA PRO A 58 -4.86 14.70 -3.10
C PRO A 58 -5.02 13.18 -3.08
N LEU A 59 -6.18 12.70 -2.60
CA LEU A 59 -6.43 11.26 -2.41
C LEU A 59 -6.35 10.45 -3.71
N ASP A 60 -6.80 11.00 -4.83
CA ASP A 60 -6.70 10.33 -6.13
C ASP A 60 -5.24 10.15 -6.55
N GLY A 61 -4.41 11.17 -6.29
CA GLY A 61 -2.96 11.12 -6.55
C GLY A 61 -2.25 10.15 -5.62
N LEU A 62 -2.64 10.12 -4.34
CA LEU A 62 -2.15 9.14 -3.37
C LEU A 62 -2.50 7.72 -3.79
N ALA A 63 -3.74 7.49 -4.22
CA ALA A 63 -4.18 6.17 -4.68
C ALA A 63 -3.35 5.69 -5.87
N ALA A 64 -3.15 6.55 -6.86
CA ALA A 64 -2.30 6.25 -8.03
C ALA A 64 -0.85 5.91 -7.63
N LEU A 65 -0.27 6.63 -6.66
CA LEU A 65 1.09 6.36 -6.19
C LEU A 65 1.20 5.03 -5.43
N LEU A 66 0.23 4.72 -4.56
CA LEU A 66 0.21 3.45 -3.82
C LEU A 66 0.08 2.25 -4.78
N LEU A 67 -0.73 2.39 -5.83
CA LEU A 67 -0.81 1.40 -6.91
C LEU A 67 0.52 1.25 -7.64
N ALA A 68 1.14 2.35 -8.05
CA ALA A 68 2.41 2.31 -8.77
C ALA A 68 3.54 1.65 -7.94
N ILE A 69 3.59 1.90 -6.63
CA ILE A 69 4.52 1.23 -5.71
C ILE A 69 4.23 -0.28 -5.67
N THR A 70 2.95 -0.65 -5.54
CA THR A 70 2.54 -2.06 -5.46
C THR A 70 2.86 -2.81 -6.76
N ASP A 71 2.54 -2.23 -7.92
CA ASP A 71 2.79 -2.80 -9.23
C ASP A 71 4.30 -2.92 -9.52
N GLY A 72 5.06 -1.88 -9.18
CA GLY A 72 6.52 -1.86 -9.35
C GLY A 72 7.22 -2.88 -8.45
N LEU A 73 6.73 -3.07 -7.22
CA LEU A 73 7.24 -4.12 -6.33
C LEU A 73 6.84 -5.51 -6.83
N GLY A 74 5.60 -5.70 -7.27
CA GLY A 74 5.13 -6.96 -7.86
C GLY A 74 5.98 -7.38 -9.05
N LEU A 75 6.27 -6.45 -9.97
CA LEU A 75 7.13 -6.72 -11.13
C LEU A 75 8.57 -7.10 -10.72
N GLN A 76 9.11 -6.43 -9.70
CA GLN A 76 10.44 -6.76 -9.17
C GLN A 76 10.46 -8.16 -8.55
N LEU A 77 9.44 -8.55 -7.79
CA LEU A 77 9.36 -9.89 -7.19
C LEU A 77 9.23 -11.01 -8.22
N VAL A 78 8.62 -10.74 -9.38
CA VAL A 78 8.55 -11.71 -10.49
C VAL A 78 9.89 -11.83 -11.23
N THR A 79 10.60 -10.72 -11.40
CA THR A 79 11.86 -10.69 -12.16
C THR A 79 13.09 -11.03 -11.32
N HIS A 80 13.03 -10.77 -10.01
CA HIS A 80 14.08 -10.90 -9.00
C HIS A 80 13.46 -11.48 -7.72
N PRO A 81 13.08 -12.77 -7.71
CA PRO A 81 12.35 -13.38 -6.60
C PRO A 81 13.12 -13.39 -5.27
N GLU A 82 14.44 -13.28 -5.31
CA GLU A 82 15.30 -13.14 -4.12
C GLU A 82 14.95 -11.91 -3.28
N LEU A 83 14.39 -10.85 -3.88
CA LEU A 83 13.99 -9.64 -3.16
C LEU A 83 12.85 -9.90 -2.17
N ALA A 84 12.12 -11.01 -2.31
CA ALA A 84 11.10 -11.40 -1.34
C ALA A 84 11.70 -11.63 0.06
N ALA A 85 12.96 -12.07 0.14
CA ALA A 85 13.68 -12.29 1.40
C ALA A 85 14.50 -11.08 1.85
N ASP A 86 14.52 -9.98 1.08
CA ASP A 86 15.29 -8.79 1.39
C ASP A 86 14.50 -7.83 2.29
N GLU A 87 14.75 -7.93 3.59
CA GLU A 87 14.13 -7.08 4.61
C GLU A 87 14.35 -5.58 4.34
N ALA A 88 15.48 -5.19 3.75
CA ALA A 88 15.77 -3.77 3.50
C ALA A 88 14.78 -3.16 2.49
N ILE A 89 14.34 -3.94 1.49
CA ILE A 89 13.35 -3.51 0.50
C ILE A 89 11.97 -3.34 1.13
N TRP A 90 11.57 -4.27 2.00
CA TRP A 90 10.30 -4.18 2.71
C TRP A 90 10.26 -2.97 3.64
N GLN A 91 11.33 -2.75 4.41
CA GLN A 91 11.45 -1.58 5.29
C GLN A 91 11.43 -0.26 4.49
N ALA A 92 12.16 -0.19 3.38
CA ALA A 92 12.17 1.01 2.54
C ALA A 92 10.78 1.29 1.92
N THR A 93 10.08 0.24 1.48
CA THR A 93 8.73 0.34 0.93
C THR A 93 7.74 0.82 2.00
N GLU A 94 7.79 0.24 3.20
CA GLU A 94 6.96 0.66 4.33
C GLU A 94 7.20 2.13 4.69
N MET A 95 8.46 2.55 4.79
CA MET A 95 8.82 3.95 5.05
C MET A 95 8.25 4.90 4.00
N ALA A 96 8.39 4.55 2.71
CA ALA A 96 7.84 5.35 1.61
C ALA A 96 6.32 5.46 1.68
N VAL A 97 5.62 4.35 1.91
CA VAL A 97 4.16 4.32 2.06
C VAL A 97 3.72 5.16 3.26
N ARG A 98 4.36 5.01 4.42
CA ARG A 98 4.05 5.81 5.63
C ARG A 98 4.23 7.31 5.39
N ALA A 99 5.31 7.69 4.71
CA ALA A 99 5.57 9.09 4.36
C ALA A 99 4.47 9.65 3.45
N LEU A 100 4.03 8.88 2.44
CA LEU A 100 2.95 9.28 1.53
C LEU A 100 1.60 9.41 2.25
N LEU A 101 1.31 8.50 3.19
CA LEU A 101 0.09 8.55 4.00
C LEU A 101 0.09 9.74 4.99
N GLY A 102 1.22 10.39 5.23
CA GLY A 102 1.34 11.40 6.29
C GLY A 102 1.03 10.82 7.67
N ALA A 103 1.24 9.51 7.84
CA ALA A 103 1.14 8.87 9.14
C ALA A 103 2.38 9.28 9.93
N GLU A 104 2.29 10.35 10.72
CA GLU A 104 3.32 10.63 11.72
C GLU A 104 3.46 9.37 12.59
N ALA A 105 4.68 8.85 12.71
CA ALA A 105 5.01 7.89 13.74
C ALA A 105 4.61 8.53 15.06
N THR A 106 3.46 8.16 15.63
CA THR A 106 3.01 8.71 16.90
C THR A 106 4.13 8.42 17.90
N PRO A 107 4.92 9.43 18.35
CA PRO A 107 5.88 9.19 19.41
C PRO A 107 5.01 8.87 20.62
N GLY A 108 5.36 7.79 21.33
CA GLY A 108 4.56 7.24 22.40
C GLY A 108 3.95 8.32 23.28
N ARG A 109 2.66 8.15 23.61
CA ARG A 109 2.00 8.85 24.72
C ARG A 109 2.98 8.88 25.90
N GLU A 110 3.62 10.03 26.09
CA GLU A 110 4.44 10.28 27.26
C GLU A 110 3.50 10.13 28.46
N ARG A 111 3.73 9.12 29.29
CA ARG A 111 3.06 9.03 30.58
C ARG A 111 3.47 10.26 31.36
N VAL A 112 2.59 11.26 31.44
CA VAL A 112 2.72 12.36 32.40
C VAL A 112 2.77 11.71 33.79
N PRO A 113 3.90 11.76 34.53
CA PRO A 113 3.90 11.35 35.92
C PRO A 113 3.10 12.40 36.68
N GLY A 114 1.99 11.96 37.25
CA GLY A 114 1.11 12.80 38.06
C GLY A 114 1.85 13.47 39.21
N ASN A 115 1.60 14.76 39.33
CA ASN A 115 1.79 15.63 40.48
C ASN A 115 1.91 14.86 41.81
N ALA A 116 3.13 14.73 42.33
CA ALA A 116 3.35 14.40 43.73
C ALA A 116 3.31 15.71 44.53
N LYS A 117 2.30 15.78 45.40
CA LYS A 117 1.97 16.85 46.32
C LYS A 117 3.19 17.42 47.05
N ARG A 118 3.22 18.76 47.15
CA ARG A 118 3.92 19.47 48.23
C ARG A 118 3.29 19.04 49.55
N GLU A 119 4.06 18.44 50.43
CA GLU A 119 3.78 18.42 51.87
C GLU A 119 4.84 19.28 52.57
N VAL A 120 4.29 20.31 53.23
CA VAL A 120 4.71 21.13 54.38
C VAL A 120 6.18 21.08 54.81
#